data_AF-A0A858RB29-F1
#
_entry.id   AF-A0A858RB29-F1
#
_cell.length_a   1.000
_cell.length_b   1.000
_cell.length_c   1.000
_cell.angle_alpha   90.00
_cell.angle_beta   90.00
_cell.angle_gamma   90.00
#
_symmetry.space_group_name_H-M   'P 1'
#
loop_
_entity.id
_entity.type
_entity.pdbx_description
1 polymer ?
#
loop_
_entity_poly.entity_id
_entity_poly.type
_entity_poly.pdbx_seq_one_letter_code
_entity_poly.pdbx_strand_id
1 'polypeptide(L)'
;MDGKAVAEYASDLQLGLRQQDVPEYKAIRKIGMSAVLAMNIRGLDEINYRILQMAAPFYFGIPSYVLDDIVSVLEEIEFIKVVRKADDIVSIIPDVPFYEDVFHVVGDYASTQKLREVEQLTVSILEKLQQAPQNVDTLAASLGADTKLFKTSIGIAEKGGLLLKKRARGKDILVSPLYFSDSLEALADLAARGDSKRLQRLISLISSMQGMPLSLIRQKKEIKGTALSAEDIAILEVMAADGILKPPRIVRPDNTSEDFIFTPQPGSARLNPARREIYEKAMALAAAVRKGELLPEAYRIRNPQALLASFQQKKFLRANTEATHQYKNLSVMNLGKLRKVGGGFSEFHLIDIDENHEAIKIAKQLLAGRTDIDTNIDPNAIITLSSDEEYVRSQISRMTVAASATIISDESKKELEQLWLF
;
A
#
# COMPACT_ATOMS: atom_id res chain seq x y z
N MET A 1 -13.57 -11.50 -17.04
CA MET A 1 -12.70 -10.68 -16.18
C MET A 1 -11.30 -11.24 -16.31
N ASP A 2 -10.28 -10.39 -16.27
CA ASP A 2 -8.89 -10.83 -16.25
C ASP A 2 -8.60 -11.59 -14.95
N GLY A 3 -8.04 -12.80 -15.06
CA GLY A 3 -7.78 -13.68 -13.92
C GLY A 3 -6.80 -13.05 -12.93
N LYS A 4 -5.77 -12.37 -13.45
CA LYS A 4 -4.80 -11.65 -12.62
C LYS A 4 -5.48 -10.57 -11.78
N ALA A 5 -6.30 -9.73 -12.40
CA ALA A 5 -7.04 -8.69 -11.69
C ALA A 5 -7.96 -9.29 -10.60
N VAL A 6 -8.61 -10.43 -10.87
CA VAL A 6 -9.41 -11.14 -9.86
C VAL A 6 -8.55 -11.54 -8.65
N ALA A 7 -7.34 -12.07 -8.86
CA ALA A 7 -6.44 -12.45 -7.78
C ALA A 7 -5.95 -11.25 -6.96
N GLU A 8 -5.62 -10.13 -7.62
CA GLU A 8 -5.24 -8.88 -6.93
C GLU A 8 -6.38 -8.37 -6.04
N TYR A 9 -7.59 -8.23 -6.58
CA TYR A 9 -8.74 -7.74 -5.83
C TYR A 9 -9.22 -8.73 -4.76
N ALA A 10 -9.05 -10.04 -4.99
CA ALA A 10 -9.30 -11.05 -3.97
C ALA A 10 -8.33 -10.91 -2.79
N SER A 11 -7.05 -10.65 -3.07
CA SER A 11 -6.04 -10.35 -2.03
C SER A 11 -6.40 -9.09 -1.25
N ASP A 12 -6.83 -8.02 -1.93
CA ASP A 12 -7.27 -6.80 -1.25
C ASP A 12 -8.48 -7.01 -0.36
N LEU A 13 -9.46 -7.75 -0.88
CA LEU A 13 -10.66 -8.13 -0.14
C LEU A 13 -10.30 -8.97 1.08
N GLN A 14 -9.32 -9.88 0.96
CA GLN A 14 -8.81 -10.65 2.10
C GLN A 14 -8.17 -9.73 3.15
N LEU A 15 -7.32 -8.79 2.75
CA LEU A 15 -6.65 -7.84 3.65
C LEU A 15 -7.63 -6.89 4.34
N GLY A 16 -8.67 -6.45 3.62
CA GLY A 16 -9.72 -5.58 4.15
C GLY A 16 -10.65 -6.27 5.15
N LEU A 17 -11.16 -7.45 4.79
CA LEU A 17 -12.07 -8.22 5.66
C LEU A 17 -11.35 -8.89 6.82
N ARG A 18 -10.06 -9.23 6.66
CA ARG A 18 -9.27 -10.03 7.62
C ARG A 18 -10.02 -11.29 8.06
N GLN A 19 -10.35 -11.42 9.34
CA GLN A 19 -11.05 -12.58 9.92
C GLN A 19 -12.59 -12.48 9.83
N GLN A 20 -13.15 -11.40 9.27
CA GLN A 20 -14.61 -11.31 9.12
C GLN A 20 -15.10 -12.36 8.13
N ASP A 21 -16.01 -13.21 8.61
CA ASP A 21 -16.66 -14.20 7.76
C ASP A 21 -17.81 -13.57 6.98
N VAL A 22 -17.83 -13.82 5.67
CA VAL A 22 -18.83 -13.31 4.74
C VAL A 22 -19.35 -14.52 3.95
N PRO A 23 -20.51 -15.09 4.33
CA PRO A 23 -21.02 -16.33 3.74
C PRO A 23 -21.20 -16.29 2.21
N GLU A 24 -21.44 -15.10 1.66
CA GLU A 24 -21.58 -14.87 0.23
C GLU A 24 -20.25 -15.04 -0.52
N TYR A 25 -19.12 -14.81 0.14
CA TYR A 25 -17.76 -14.85 -0.42
C TYR A 25 -17.07 -16.17 -0.07
N LYS A 26 -17.06 -17.11 -1.02
CA LYS A 26 -16.44 -18.43 -0.85
C LYS A 26 -15.20 -18.56 -1.73
N ALA A 27 -15.38 -18.49 -3.04
CA ALA A 27 -14.30 -18.69 -4.00
C ALA A 27 -13.32 -17.51 -3.94
N ILE A 28 -13.83 -16.29 -3.86
CA ILE A 28 -12.99 -15.09 -3.81
C ILE A 28 -12.13 -15.03 -2.54
N ARG A 29 -12.66 -15.50 -1.41
CA ARG A 29 -11.91 -15.59 -0.15
C ARG A 29 -10.80 -16.62 -0.25
N LYS A 30 -11.09 -17.80 -0.81
CA LYS A 30 -10.06 -18.83 -1.03
C LYS A 30 -8.91 -18.32 -1.91
N ILE A 31 -9.23 -17.65 -3.01
CA ILE A 31 -8.24 -17.03 -3.91
C ILE A 31 -7.41 -15.98 -3.16
N GLY A 32 -8.07 -15.07 -2.42
CA GLY A 32 -7.40 -14.02 -1.66
C GLY A 32 -6.48 -14.55 -0.56
N MET A 33 -6.93 -15.55 0.21
CA MET A 33 -6.10 -16.23 1.21
C MET A 33 -4.88 -16.90 0.60
N SER A 34 -5.04 -17.54 -0.57
CA SER A 34 -3.94 -18.19 -1.30
C SER A 34 -2.92 -17.16 -1.77
N ALA A 35 -3.37 -16.06 -2.38
CA ALA A 35 -2.50 -14.96 -2.81
C ALA A 35 -1.71 -14.35 -1.64
N VAL A 36 -2.40 -14.02 -0.53
CA VAL A 36 -1.75 -13.43 0.65
C VAL A 36 -0.72 -14.39 1.24
N LEU A 37 -1.05 -15.68 1.38
CA LEU A 37 -0.11 -16.66 1.93
C LEU A 37 1.11 -16.82 1.02
N ALA A 38 0.91 -17.00 -0.29
CA ALA A 38 1.99 -17.14 -1.28
C ALA A 38 2.97 -15.96 -1.24
N MET A 39 2.46 -14.73 -1.13
CA MET A 39 3.29 -13.53 -1.03
C MET A 39 4.16 -13.51 0.23
N ASN A 40 3.66 -14.04 1.34
CA ASN A 40 4.32 -13.95 2.64
C ASN A 40 5.28 -15.11 2.93
N ILE A 41 5.11 -16.27 2.30
CA ILE A 41 6.02 -17.42 2.45
C ILE A 41 7.15 -17.42 1.41
N ARG A 42 7.10 -16.52 0.43
CA ARG A 42 8.09 -16.42 -0.63
C ARG A 42 9.50 -16.22 -0.06
N GLY A 43 10.43 -17.10 -0.46
CA GLY A 43 11.82 -17.01 -0.07
C GLY A 43 12.13 -17.48 1.35
N LEU A 44 11.14 -18.05 2.06
CA LEU A 44 11.38 -18.74 3.31
C LEU A 44 11.85 -20.17 3.04
N ASP A 45 12.63 -20.71 3.98
CA ASP A 45 13.00 -22.12 4.02
C ASP A 45 11.78 -22.99 4.44
N GLU A 46 12.01 -24.26 4.77
CA GLU A 46 10.98 -25.17 5.27
C GLU A 46 10.25 -24.60 6.50
N ILE A 47 8.92 -24.49 6.41
CA ILE A 47 8.06 -23.94 7.45
C ILE A 47 7.36 -25.08 8.17
N ASN A 48 7.49 -25.14 9.49
CA ASN A 48 6.74 -26.10 10.30
C ASN A 48 5.23 -25.82 10.23
N TYR A 49 4.42 -26.84 9.95
CA TYR A 49 3.00 -26.66 9.71
C TYR A 49 2.23 -26.15 10.93
N ARG A 50 2.63 -26.55 12.13
CA ARG A 50 2.03 -26.09 13.38
C ARG A 50 2.28 -24.60 13.61
N ILE A 51 3.49 -24.14 13.29
CA ILE A 51 3.84 -22.72 13.35
C ILE A 51 2.97 -21.93 12.37
N LEU A 52 2.80 -22.44 11.14
CA LEU A 52 1.92 -21.82 10.16
C LEU A 52 0.45 -21.77 10.63
N GLN A 53 -0.08 -22.86 11.17
CA GLN A 53 -1.44 -22.93 11.75
C GLN A 53 -1.67 -21.89 12.84
N MET A 54 -0.65 -21.61 13.64
CA MET A 54 -0.68 -20.61 14.70
C MET A 54 -0.58 -19.18 14.16
N ALA A 55 0.31 -18.93 13.20
CA ALA A 55 0.57 -17.59 12.66
C ALA A 55 -0.52 -17.12 11.69
N ALA A 56 -1.08 -18.01 10.88
CA ALA A 56 -1.95 -17.67 9.75
C ALA A 56 -3.21 -16.86 10.11
N PRO A 57 -3.92 -17.14 11.22
CA PRO A 57 -5.07 -16.32 11.63
C PRO A 57 -4.69 -14.88 11.94
N PHE A 58 -3.53 -14.65 12.57
CA PHE A 58 -3.12 -13.33 13.08
C PHE A 58 -2.51 -12.44 12.00
N TYR A 59 -1.65 -13.00 11.15
CA TYR A 59 -0.94 -12.22 10.14
C TYR A 59 -1.66 -12.18 8.79
N PHE A 60 -2.34 -13.27 8.41
CA PHE A 60 -2.93 -13.43 7.08
C PHE A 60 -4.47 -13.41 7.09
N GLY A 61 -5.08 -13.44 8.29
CA GLY A 61 -6.53 -13.56 8.42
C GLY A 61 -7.08 -14.87 7.87
N ILE A 62 -6.25 -15.94 7.85
CA ILE A 62 -6.63 -17.27 7.37
C ILE A 62 -7.00 -18.10 8.60
N PRO A 63 -8.28 -18.46 8.78
CA PRO A 63 -8.68 -19.30 9.91
C PRO A 63 -8.03 -20.68 9.80
N SER A 64 -7.60 -21.26 10.93
CA SER A 64 -6.87 -22.54 10.93
C SER A 64 -7.66 -23.69 10.30
N TYR A 65 -9.00 -23.67 10.36
CA TYR A 65 -9.85 -24.70 9.76
C TYR A 65 -9.93 -24.64 8.21
N VAL A 66 -9.52 -23.52 7.60
CA VAL A 66 -9.45 -23.37 6.12
C VAL A 66 -8.01 -23.55 5.63
N LEU A 67 -7.00 -23.53 6.51
CA LEU A 67 -5.60 -23.49 6.12
C LEU A 67 -5.21 -24.69 5.23
N ASP A 68 -5.67 -25.89 5.56
CA ASP A 68 -5.42 -27.10 4.76
C ASP A 68 -5.89 -26.95 3.30
N ASP A 69 -7.06 -26.31 3.10
CA ASP A 69 -7.60 -26.03 1.77
C ASP A 69 -6.73 -25.00 1.01
N ILE A 70 -6.17 -24.01 1.71
CA ILE A 70 -5.29 -22.99 1.11
C ILE A 70 -3.94 -23.61 0.73
N VAL A 71 -3.38 -24.42 1.62
CA VAL A 71 -2.13 -25.16 1.40
C VAL A 71 -2.29 -26.09 0.20
N SER A 72 -3.43 -26.78 0.09
CA SER A 72 -3.72 -27.63 -1.06
C SER A 72 -3.79 -26.85 -2.38
N VAL A 73 -4.33 -25.62 -2.36
CA VAL A 73 -4.31 -24.74 -3.56
C VAL A 73 -2.90 -24.32 -3.92
N LEU A 74 -2.08 -23.95 -2.92
CA LEU A 74 -0.68 -23.59 -3.17
C LEU A 74 0.14 -24.77 -3.67
N GLU A 75 -0.16 -25.99 -3.22
CA GLU A 75 0.44 -27.23 -3.73
C GLU A 75 0.00 -27.49 -5.18
N GLU A 76 -1.28 -27.29 -5.51
CA GLU A 76 -1.84 -27.45 -6.86
C GLU A 76 -1.20 -26.51 -7.89
N ILE A 77 -0.93 -25.26 -7.51
CA ILE A 77 -0.25 -24.28 -8.38
C ILE A 77 1.28 -24.32 -8.27
N GLU A 78 1.83 -25.37 -7.65
CA GLU A 78 3.28 -25.62 -7.51
C GLU A 78 4.06 -24.54 -6.75
N PHE A 79 3.37 -23.75 -5.92
CA PHE A 79 3.98 -22.71 -5.09
C PHE A 79 4.57 -23.25 -3.79
N ILE A 80 4.18 -24.45 -3.39
CA ILE A 80 4.75 -25.15 -2.24
C ILE A 80 4.89 -26.64 -2.53
N LYS A 81 5.77 -27.30 -1.78
CA LYS A 81 5.81 -28.75 -1.63
C LYS A 81 5.39 -29.10 -0.22
N VAL A 82 4.43 -30.01 -0.07
CA VAL A 82 3.93 -30.41 1.25
C VAL A 82 4.67 -31.65 1.72
N VAL A 83 5.26 -31.58 2.91
CA VAL A 83 5.90 -32.73 3.57
C VAL A 83 4.89 -33.37 4.49
N ARG A 84 4.51 -34.61 4.16
CA ARG A 84 3.51 -35.38 4.90
C ARG A 84 4.15 -36.52 5.68
N LYS A 85 3.58 -36.83 6.84
CA LYS A 85 3.88 -38.04 7.60
C LYS A 85 2.58 -38.77 7.87
N ALA A 86 2.41 -39.91 7.20
CA ALA A 86 1.09 -40.52 7.01
C ALA A 86 0.14 -39.52 6.34
N ASP A 87 -0.97 -39.15 6.98
CA ASP A 87 -1.95 -38.19 6.44
C ASP A 87 -1.74 -36.75 6.95
N ASP A 88 -0.90 -36.56 7.97
CA ASP A 88 -0.69 -35.25 8.59
C ASP A 88 0.37 -34.42 7.85
N ILE A 89 0.08 -33.14 7.64
CA ILE A 89 1.05 -32.16 7.12
C ILE A 89 2.01 -31.79 8.24
N VAL A 90 3.31 -32.10 8.04
CA VAL A 90 4.36 -31.81 9.02
C VAL A 90 4.99 -30.45 8.76
N SER A 91 5.25 -30.16 7.49
CA SER A 91 5.87 -28.91 7.05
C SER A 91 5.52 -28.61 5.59
N ILE A 92 5.76 -27.36 5.18
CA ILE A 92 5.67 -26.93 3.79
C ILE A 92 7.01 -26.34 3.37
N ILE A 93 7.39 -26.56 2.12
CA ILE A 93 8.60 -25.99 1.52
C ILE A 93 8.14 -25.01 0.44
N PRO A 94 8.30 -23.68 0.66
CA PRO A 94 7.95 -22.69 -0.34
C PRO A 94 8.81 -22.82 -1.61
N ASP A 95 8.17 -22.72 -2.77
CA ASP A 95 8.81 -22.70 -4.10
C ASP A 95 8.23 -21.54 -4.95
N VAL A 96 7.83 -20.46 -4.27
CA VAL A 96 7.20 -19.29 -4.91
C VAL A 96 8.25 -18.51 -5.72
N PRO A 97 8.12 -18.37 -7.04
CA PRO A 97 9.14 -17.74 -7.85
C PRO A 97 9.32 -16.25 -7.52
N PHE A 98 10.57 -15.79 -7.42
CA PHE A 98 10.89 -14.39 -7.10
C PHE A 98 10.54 -13.41 -8.22
N TYR A 99 10.68 -13.84 -9.47
CA TYR A 99 10.53 -12.99 -10.66
C TYR A 99 9.17 -13.10 -11.33
N GLU A 100 8.35 -14.07 -10.92
CA GLU A 100 7.00 -14.24 -11.44
C GLU A 100 5.99 -13.42 -10.64
N ASP A 101 4.97 -13.00 -11.36
CA ASP A 101 3.83 -12.31 -10.79
C ASP A 101 2.91 -13.34 -10.14
N VAL A 102 2.94 -13.44 -8.81
CA VAL A 102 2.10 -14.36 -8.02
C VAL A 102 0.62 -14.19 -8.38
N PHE A 103 0.17 -12.97 -8.70
CA PHE A 103 -1.22 -12.74 -9.09
C PHE A 103 -1.57 -13.33 -10.45
N HIS A 104 -0.59 -13.48 -11.36
CA HIS A 104 -0.83 -14.16 -12.62
C HIS A 104 -1.16 -15.63 -12.39
N VAL A 105 -0.30 -16.37 -11.68
CA VAL A 105 -0.49 -17.82 -11.44
C VAL A 105 -1.72 -18.08 -10.57
N VAL A 106 -1.91 -17.31 -9.50
CA VAL A 106 -3.13 -17.40 -8.67
C VAL A 106 -4.36 -16.98 -9.49
N GLY A 107 -4.20 -16.07 -10.44
CA GLY A 107 -5.23 -15.65 -11.38
C GLY A 107 -5.62 -16.72 -12.39
N ASP A 108 -4.66 -17.54 -12.83
CA ASP A 108 -4.91 -18.70 -13.67
C ASP A 108 -5.76 -19.73 -12.90
N TYR A 109 -5.41 -20.02 -11.64
CA TYR A 109 -6.25 -20.82 -10.76
C TYR A 109 -7.64 -20.18 -10.56
N ALA A 110 -7.71 -18.87 -10.29
CA ALA A 110 -8.98 -18.16 -10.10
C ALA A 110 -9.90 -18.27 -11.32
N SER A 111 -9.33 -18.32 -12.52
CA SER A 111 -10.08 -18.45 -13.79
C SER A 111 -10.74 -19.83 -13.94
N THR A 112 -10.25 -20.85 -13.23
CA THR A 112 -10.91 -22.17 -13.15
C THR A 112 -12.07 -22.20 -12.16
N GLN A 113 -12.12 -21.23 -11.25
CA GLN A 113 -13.12 -21.17 -10.19
C GLN A 113 -14.38 -20.44 -10.64
N LYS A 114 -15.55 -20.99 -10.30
CA LYS A 114 -16.83 -20.34 -10.57
C LYS A 114 -17.15 -19.34 -9.47
N LEU A 115 -16.81 -18.07 -9.68
CA LEU A 115 -17.26 -16.97 -8.82
C LEU A 115 -18.78 -16.80 -8.90
N ARG A 116 -19.41 -16.55 -7.75
CA ARG A 116 -20.82 -16.16 -7.67
C ARG A 116 -21.01 -14.74 -8.20
N GLU A 117 -22.24 -14.40 -8.59
CA GLU A 117 -22.56 -13.06 -9.11
C GLU A 117 -22.20 -11.94 -8.13
N VAL A 118 -22.44 -12.14 -6.82
CA VAL A 118 -22.07 -11.19 -5.78
C VAL A 118 -20.55 -10.99 -5.72
N GLU A 119 -19.77 -12.07 -5.84
CA GLU A 119 -18.29 -12.00 -5.82
C GLU A 119 -17.76 -11.25 -7.06
N GLN A 120 -18.27 -11.58 -8.24
CA GLN A 120 -17.90 -10.91 -9.49
C GLN A 120 -18.25 -9.41 -9.46
N LEU A 121 -19.43 -9.08 -8.94
CA LEU A 121 -19.88 -7.70 -8.83
C LEU A 121 -19.03 -6.91 -7.82
N THR A 122 -18.69 -7.49 -6.67
CA THR A 122 -17.79 -6.86 -5.70
C THR A 122 -16.42 -6.57 -6.28
N VAL A 123 -15.81 -7.51 -7.02
CA VAL A 123 -14.53 -7.26 -7.70
C VAL A 123 -14.66 -6.11 -8.68
N SER A 124 -15.72 -6.11 -9.49
CA SER A 124 -15.96 -5.04 -10.48
C SER A 124 -16.16 -3.67 -9.81
N ILE A 125 -16.82 -3.63 -8.64
CA ILE A 125 -16.95 -2.41 -7.83
C ILE A 125 -15.58 -1.96 -7.33
N LEU A 126 -14.78 -2.86 -6.75
CA LEU A 126 -13.45 -2.55 -6.23
C LEU A 126 -12.51 -2.06 -7.33
N GLU A 127 -12.55 -2.67 -8.52
CA GLU A 127 -11.79 -2.24 -9.69
C GLU A 127 -12.09 -0.78 -10.06
N LYS A 128 -13.37 -0.39 -10.10
CA LYS A 128 -13.76 1.00 -10.37
C LYS A 128 -13.35 1.95 -9.24
N LEU A 129 -13.49 1.52 -7.99
CA LEU A 129 -13.16 2.35 -6.83
C LEU A 129 -11.66 2.53 -6.61
N GLN A 130 -10.82 1.60 -7.05
CA GLN A 130 -9.36 1.77 -7.04
C GLN A 130 -8.92 2.96 -7.90
N GLN A 131 -9.66 3.23 -8.98
CA GLN A 131 -9.33 4.27 -9.94
C GLN A 131 -9.76 5.66 -9.46
N ALA A 132 -10.97 5.77 -8.92
CA ALA A 132 -11.50 6.99 -8.32
C ALA A 132 -12.81 6.70 -7.56
N PRO A 133 -13.19 7.53 -6.56
CA PRO A 133 -14.53 7.51 -5.99
C PRO A 133 -15.63 7.70 -7.04
N GLN A 134 -16.74 6.98 -6.87
CA GLN A 134 -17.83 6.95 -7.85
C GLN A 134 -19.17 7.26 -7.20
N ASN A 135 -20.04 7.94 -7.95
CA ASN A 135 -21.45 8.04 -7.56
C ASN A 135 -22.14 6.67 -7.67
N VAL A 136 -22.96 6.33 -6.67
CA VAL A 136 -23.64 5.03 -6.57
C VAL A 136 -24.46 4.71 -7.83
N ASP A 137 -25.27 5.66 -8.30
CA ASP A 137 -26.18 5.45 -9.43
C ASP A 137 -25.41 5.32 -10.75
N THR A 138 -24.38 6.15 -10.92
CA THR A 138 -23.49 6.11 -12.09
C THR A 138 -22.71 4.78 -12.13
N LEU A 139 -22.23 4.31 -10.98
CA LEU A 139 -21.52 3.03 -10.88
C LEU A 139 -22.46 1.87 -11.22
N ALA A 140 -23.66 1.83 -10.63
CA ALA A 140 -24.66 0.80 -10.90
C ALA A 140 -24.97 0.72 -12.41
N ALA A 141 -25.22 1.88 -13.04
CA ALA A 141 -25.49 1.96 -14.47
C ALA A 141 -24.30 1.50 -15.32
N SER A 142 -23.07 1.89 -14.95
CA SER A 142 -21.86 1.51 -15.68
C SER A 142 -21.55 0.01 -15.65
N LEU A 143 -21.97 -0.67 -14.57
CA LEU A 143 -21.77 -2.10 -14.39
C LEU A 143 -22.95 -2.93 -14.95
N GLY A 144 -24.04 -2.29 -15.38
CA GLY A 144 -25.25 -2.98 -15.85
C GLY A 144 -25.87 -3.89 -14.79
N ALA A 145 -25.64 -3.60 -13.51
CA ALA A 145 -25.97 -4.51 -12.42
C ALA A 145 -27.46 -4.45 -12.05
N ASP A 146 -28.03 -5.61 -11.69
CA ASP A 146 -29.34 -5.65 -11.06
C ASP A 146 -29.35 -4.81 -9.76
N THR A 147 -30.40 -4.02 -9.56
CA THR A 147 -30.45 -3.06 -8.44
C THR A 147 -30.42 -3.75 -7.09
N LYS A 148 -31.04 -4.93 -6.96
CA LYS A 148 -31.07 -5.68 -5.70
C LYS A 148 -29.70 -6.30 -5.43
N LEU A 149 -29.12 -6.96 -6.44
CA LEU A 149 -27.78 -7.55 -6.35
C LEU A 149 -26.71 -6.50 -6.03
N PHE A 150 -26.77 -5.34 -6.67
CA PHE A 150 -25.85 -4.23 -6.44
C PHE A 150 -25.94 -3.67 -5.02
N LYS A 151 -27.16 -3.44 -4.51
CA LYS A 151 -27.37 -3.00 -3.12
C LYS A 151 -26.87 -4.03 -2.12
N THR A 152 -27.12 -5.32 -2.36
CA THR A 152 -26.59 -6.39 -1.51
C THR A 152 -25.06 -6.40 -1.51
N SER A 153 -24.43 -6.30 -2.68
CA SER A 153 -22.97 -6.31 -2.82
C SER A 153 -22.32 -5.11 -2.11
N ILE A 154 -22.90 -3.91 -2.26
CA ILE A 154 -22.47 -2.72 -1.49
C ILE A 154 -22.64 -2.96 0.01
N GLY A 155 -23.80 -3.45 0.45
CA GLY A 155 -24.06 -3.66 1.88
C GLY A 155 -23.10 -4.64 2.53
N ILE A 156 -22.71 -5.70 1.81
CA ILE A 156 -21.71 -6.67 2.26
C ILE A 156 -20.32 -6.01 2.31
N ALA A 157 -19.92 -5.31 1.25
CA ALA A 157 -18.62 -4.65 1.19
C ALA A 157 -18.47 -3.50 2.21
N GLU A 158 -19.56 -2.78 2.52
CA GLU A 158 -19.60 -1.72 3.54
C GLU A 158 -19.44 -2.30 4.94
N LYS A 159 -20.20 -3.35 5.28
CA LYS A 159 -20.04 -4.08 6.56
C LYS A 159 -18.64 -4.65 6.72
N GLY A 160 -18.05 -5.08 5.61
CA GLY A 160 -16.68 -5.56 5.51
C GLY A 160 -15.59 -4.50 5.62
N GLY A 161 -15.95 -3.21 5.71
CA GLY A 161 -14.99 -2.10 5.72
C GLY A 161 -14.25 -1.87 4.39
N LEU A 162 -14.66 -2.54 3.31
CA LEU A 162 -14.03 -2.44 1.98
C LEU A 162 -14.40 -1.15 1.26
N LEU A 163 -15.56 -0.59 1.58
CA LEU A 163 -16.05 0.67 1.04
C LEU A 163 -16.81 1.47 2.09
N LEU A 164 -16.90 2.77 1.87
CA LEU A 164 -17.67 3.73 2.66
C LEU A 164 -18.60 4.49 1.74
N LYS A 165 -19.85 4.65 2.19
CA LYS A 165 -20.82 5.52 1.54
C LYS A 165 -20.76 6.91 2.18
N LYS A 166 -20.45 7.93 1.37
CA LYS A 166 -20.38 9.34 1.79
C LYS A 166 -21.41 10.16 1.02
N ARG A 167 -22.19 10.96 1.74
CA ARG A 167 -23.13 11.92 1.13
C ARG A 167 -22.38 13.22 0.87
N ALA A 168 -22.28 13.63 -0.40
CA ALA A 168 -21.66 14.90 -0.79
C ALA A 168 -22.49 15.56 -1.89
N ARG A 169 -22.80 16.86 -1.73
CA ARG A 169 -23.61 17.65 -2.68
C ARG A 169 -24.93 16.97 -3.09
N GLY A 170 -25.61 16.33 -2.14
CA GLY A 170 -26.87 15.63 -2.40
C GLY A 170 -26.74 14.34 -3.21
N LYS A 171 -25.51 13.84 -3.42
CA LYS A 171 -25.22 12.57 -4.09
C LYS A 171 -24.61 11.58 -3.12
N ASP A 172 -24.90 10.30 -3.34
CA ASP A 172 -24.22 9.22 -2.65
C ASP A 172 -22.96 8.83 -3.44
N ILE A 173 -21.81 8.95 -2.79
CA ILE A 173 -20.51 8.62 -3.35
C ILE A 173 -19.93 7.43 -2.57
N LEU A 174 -19.42 6.46 -3.31
CA LEU A 174 -18.65 5.34 -2.78
C LEU A 174 -17.18 5.67 -2.85
N VAL A 175 -16.49 5.44 -1.74
CA VAL A 175 -15.03 5.57 -1.61
C VAL A 175 -14.51 4.29 -0.97
N SER A 176 -13.37 3.76 -1.41
CA SER A 176 -12.74 2.63 -0.74
C SER A 176 -11.59 3.10 0.16
N PRO A 177 -11.68 2.89 1.49
CA PRO A 177 -10.57 3.18 2.40
C PRO A 177 -9.39 2.20 2.23
N LEU A 178 -9.49 1.20 1.35
CA LEU A 178 -8.39 0.31 0.97
C LEU A 178 -7.41 1.00 0.02
N TYR A 179 -7.93 1.86 -0.86
CA TYR A 179 -7.14 2.49 -1.93
C TYR A 179 -6.79 3.95 -1.62
N PHE A 180 -7.52 4.58 -0.70
CA PHE A 180 -7.28 5.95 -0.28
C PHE A 180 -7.19 6.00 1.25
N SER A 181 -6.08 6.50 1.79
CA SER A 181 -5.84 6.60 3.23
C SER A 181 -6.37 7.89 3.86
N ASP A 182 -6.37 8.99 3.10
CA ASP A 182 -6.53 10.33 3.64
C ASP A 182 -7.62 11.11 2.89
N SER A 183 -8.30 12.01 3.61
CA SER A 183 -9.26 12.98 3.09
C SER A 183 -10.36 12.39 2.20
N LEU A 184 -10.99 11.32 2.67
CA LEU A 184 -12.09 10.63 1.98
C LEU A 184 -13.30 11.55 1.74
N GLU A 185 -13.55 12.50 2.63
CA GLU A 185 -14.59 13.53 2.47
C GLU A 185 -14.30 14.45 1.28
N ALA A 186 -13.06 14.93 1.14
CA ALA A 186 -12.66 15.80 0.05
C ALA A 186 -12.70 15.06 -1.30
N LEU A 187 -12.24 13.80 -1.32
CA LEU A 187 -12.37 12.91 -2.45
C LEU A 187 -13.83 12.70 -2.86
N ALA A 188 -14.73 12.53 -1.89
CA ALA A 188 -16.16 12.41 -2.15
C ALA A 188 -16.78 13.71 -2.69
N ASP A 189 -16.38 14.88 -2.18
CA ASP A 189 -16.85 16.17 -2.70
C ASP A 189 -16.42 16.40 -4.16
N LEU A 190 -15.16 16.09 -4.48
CA LEU A 190 -14.64 16.18 -5.85
C LEU A 190 -15.40 15.24 -6.80
N ALA A 191 -15.62 13.98 -6.39
CA ALA A 191 -16.41 13.06 -7.21
C ALA A 191 -17.86 13.54 -7.39
N ALA A 192 -18.48 14.11 -6.35
CA ALA A 192 -19.85 14.62 -6.43
C ALA A 192 -20.02 15.82 -7.39
N ARG A 193 -18.96 16.60 -7.62
CA ARG A 193 -18.92 17.66 -8.66
C ARG A 193 -19.04 17.12 -10.09
N GLY A 194 -18.85 15.82 -10.29
CA GLY A 194 -18.80 15.19 -11.61
C GLY A 194 -17.38 14.96 -12.11
N ASP A 195 -16.37 15.20 -11.29
CA ASP A 195 -14.96 15.13 -11.70
C ASP A 195 -14.37 13.72 -11.64
N SER A 196 -15.13 12.64 -11.32
CA SER A 196 -14.57 11.29 -11.14
C SER A 196 -13.73 10.78 -12.31
N LYS A 197 -14.16 11.01 -13.57
CA LYS A 197 -13.36 10.62 -14.76
C LYS A 197 -12.08 11.44 -14.90
N ARG A 198 -12.16 12.73 -14.57
CA ARG A 198 -11.01 13.64 -14.62
C ARG A 198 -10.02 13.31 -13.50
N LEU A 199 -10.52 13.03 -12.31
CA LEU A 199 -9.76 12.56 -11.16
C LEU A 199 -9.01 11.25 -11.49
N GLN A 200 -9.70 10.27 -12.06
CA GLN A 200 -9.08 9.03 -12.54
C GLN A 200 -7.95 9.31 -13.55
N ARG A 201 -8.19 10.17 -14.54
CA ARG A 201 -7.16 10.58 -15.51
C ARG A 201 -5.96 11.23 -14.83
N LEU A 202 -6.18 12.14 -13.89
CA LEU A 202 -5.11 12.84 -13.17
C LEU A 202 -4.30 11.88 -12.30
N ILE A 203 -4.94 10.99 -11.55
CA ILE A 203 -4.25 9.97 -10.75
C ILE A 203 -3.39 9.06 -11.65
N SER A 204 -3.92 8.64 -12.80
CA SER A 204 -3.17 7.84 -13.78
C SER A 204 -1.98 8.59 -14.40
N LEU A 205 -2.13 9.90 -14.67
CA LEU A 205 -1.02 10.71 -15.15
C LEU A 205 0.08 10.87 -14.08
N ILE A 206 -0.32 11.13 -12.83
CA ILE A 206 0.62 11.23 -11.70
C ILE A 206 1.34 9.90 -11.48
N SER A 207 0.62 8.77 -11.48
CA SER A 207 1.24 7.44 -11.26
C SER A 207 2.33 7.15 -12.29
N SER A 208 2.13 7.62 -13.53
CA SER A 208 3.08 7.47 -14.63
C SER A 208 4.37 8.28 -14.49
N MET A 209 4.39 9.31 -13.62
CA MET A 209 5.53 10.17 -13.32
C MET A 209 5.40 10.77 -11.91
N GLN A 210 5.67 9.97 -10.89
CA GLN A 210 5.54 10.42 -9.50
C GLN A 210 6.69 11.33 -9.05
N GLY A 211 6.38 12.19 -8.09
CA GLY A 211 7.30 13.16 -7.50
C GLY A 211 7.56 14.36 -8.42
N MET A 212 6.59 14.77 -9.23
CA MET A 212 6.73 15.99 -10.02
C MET A 212 6.48 17.26 -9.19
N PRO A 213 7.28 18.32 -9.37
CA PRO A 213 7.05 19.59 -8.69
C PRO A 213 5.76 20.26 -9.16
N LEU A 214 4.92 20.71 -8.22
CA LEU A 214 3.67 21.37 -8.54
C LEU A 214 3.90 22.69 -9.31
N SER A 215 4.96 23.44 -9.01
CA SER A 215 5.31 24.66 -9.75
C SER A 215 5.60 24.38 -11.22
N LEU A 216 6.28 23.26 -11.51
CA LEU A 216 6.61 22.86 -12.88
C LEU A 216 5.37 22.43 -13.65
N ILE A 217 4.45 21.71 -13.01
CA ILE A 217 3.15 21.33 -13.59
C ILE A 217 2.34 22.59 -13.93
N ARG A 218 2.27 23.56 -13.01
CA ARG A 218 1.58 24.84 -13.24
C ARG A 218 2.15 25.62 -14.42
N GLN A 219 3.48 25.70 -14.49
CA GLN A 219 4.18 26.46 -15.52
C GLN A 219 4.02 25.82 -16.90
N LYS A 220 4.22 24.50 -17.00
CA LYS A 220 4.19 23.78 -18.28
C LYS A 220 2.79 23.38 -18.72
N LYS A 221 1.85 23.30 -17.78
CA LYS A 221 0.49 22.76 -17.99
C LYS A 221 0.51 21.39 -18.66
N GLU A 222 1.45 20.55 -18.24
CA GLU A 222 1.70 19.25 -18.87
C GLU A 222 2.23 18.25 -17.84
N ILE A 223 1.80 16.99 -17.98
CA ILE A 223 2.40 15.84 -17.30
C ILE A 223 2.79 14.83 -18.36
N LYS A 224 4.09 14.51 -18.46
CA LYS A 224 4.63 13.46 -19.34
C LYS A 224 4.13 13.57 -20.80
N GLY A 225 4.21 14.75 -21.42
CA GLY A 225 3.72 14.99 -22.78
C GLY A 225 2.22 15.23 -22.91
N THR A 226 1.44 15.05 -21.84
CA THR A 226 -0.02 15.21 -21.85
C THR A 226 -0.40 16.59 -21.33
N ALA A 227 -1.02 17.41 -22.18
CA ALA A 227 -1.50 18.74 -21.81
C ALA A 227 -2.65 18.69 -20.79
N LEU A 228 -2.60 19.61 -19.82
CA LEU A 228 -3.59 19.81 -18.78
C LEU A 228 -4.41 21.07 -19.05
N SER A 229 -5.72 20.96 -18.85
CA SER A 229 -6.61 22.12 -18.85
C SER A 229 -6.45 22.97 -17.59
N ALA A 230 -6.99 24.18 -17.58
CA ALA A 230 -6.98 25.02 -16.37
C ALA A 230 -7.75 24.37 -15.21
N GLU A 231 -8.84 23.65 -15.51
CA GLU A 231 -9.62 22.89 -14.53
C GLU A 231 -8.84 21.69 -13.98
N ASP A 232 -8.07 20.99 -14.82
CA ASP A 232 -7.18 19.90 -14.37
C ASP A 232 -6.17 20.41 -13.33
N ILE A 233 -5.57 21.57 -13.57
CA ILE A 233 -4.62 22.20 -12.63
C ILE A 233 -5.32 22.59 -11.33
N ALA A 234 -6.51 23.20 -11.40
CA ALA A 234 -7.26 23.57 -10.20
C ALA A 234 -7.63 22.35 -9.34
N ILE A 235 -8.01 21.23 -9.96
CA ILE A 235 -8.28 19.99 -9.23
C ILE A 235 -7.01 19.45 -8.57
N LEU A 236 -5.88 19.44 -9.27
CA LEU A 236 -4.60 19.01 -8.69
C LEU A 236 -4.22 19.85 -7.46
N GLU A 237 -4.44 21.16 -7.50
CA GLU A 237 -4.19 22.05 -6.38
C GLU A 237 -5.08 21.76 -5.18
N VAL A 238 -6.38 21.53 -5.41
CA VAL A 238 -7.33 21.13 -4.36
C VAL A 238 -6.91 19.79 -3.78
N MET A 239 -6.54 18.81 -4.62
CA MET A 239 -6.08 17.51 -4.15
C MET A 239 -4.80 17.59 -3.30
N ALA A 240 -3.87 18.48 -3.65
CA ALA A 240 -2.68 18.72 -2.85
C ALA A 240 -3.00 19.45 -1.53
N ALA A 241 -3.86 20.47 -1.58
CA ALA A 241 -4.24 21.30 -0.43
C ALA A 241 -5.06 20.53 0.61
N ASP A 242 -6.01 19.70 0.15
CA ASP A 242 -6.85 18.88 1.02
C ASP A 242 -6.13 17.62 1.51
N GLY A 243 -4.85 17.43 1.17
CA GLY A 243 -4.05 16.30 1.63
C GLY A 243 -4.38 14.96 0.99
N ILE A 244 -5.11 14.95 -0.14
CA ILE A 244 -5.38 13.74 -0.93
C ILE A 244 -4.08 13.23 -1.56
N LEU A 245 -3.26 14.15 -2.07
CA LEU A 245 -1.94 13.90 -2.64
C LEU A 245 -0.87 14.44 -1.69
N LYS A 246 -0.78 13.92 -0.45
CA LYS A 246 0.15 14.40 0.61
C LYS A 246 1.55 14.71 0.05
N PRO A 247 1.86 15.98 -0.28
CA PRO A 247 3.05 16.26 -1.05
C PRO A 247 4.23 16.48 -0.11
N PRO A 248 5.35 15.76 -0.28
CA PRO A 248 6.58 16.13 0.40
C PRO A 248 6.98 17.55 -0.02
N ARG A 249 7.26 18.40 0.97
CA ARG A 249 7.66 19.79 0.75
C ARG A 249 9.17 19.95 0.95
N ILE A 250 9.87 20.54 -0.01
CA ILE A 250 11.30 20.85 0.12
C ILE A 250 11.50 22.37 0.09
N VAL A 251 12.18 22.89 1.12
CA VAL A 251 12.57 24.31 1.19
C VAL A 251 13.87 24.51 0.43
N ARG A 252 13.87 25.44 -0.53
CA ARG A 252 15.00 25.81 -1.36
C ARG A 252 15.92 26.82 -0.64
N PRO A 253 17.15 27.06 -1.15
CA PRO A 253 18.07 28.03 -0.54
C PRO A 253 17.53 29.47 -0.48
N ASP A 254 16.65 29.86 -1.40
CA ASP A 254 15.98 31.16 -1.46
C ASP A 254 14.77 31.28 -0.51
N ASN A 255 14.59 30.30 0.38
CA ASN A 255 13.48 30.19 1.33
C ASN A 255 12.09 29.99 0.68
N THR A 256 12.04 29.74 -0.63
CA THR A 256 10.81 29.24 -1.28
C THR A 256 10.63 27.76 -0.99
N SER A 257 9.39 27.27 -1.02
CA SER A 257 9.09 25.85 -0.83
C SER A 257 8.46 25.25 -2.07
N GLU A 258 8.86 24.02 -2.40
CA GLU A 258 8.31 23.26 -3.51
C GLU A 258 7.57 22.02 -2.99
N ASP A 259 6.35 21.83 -3.49
CA ASP A 259 5.51 20.66 -3.18
C ASP A 259 5.62 19.63 -4.32
N PHE A 260 5.92 18.39 -3.97
CA PHE A 260 6.10 17.30 -4.93
C PHE A 260 4.88 16.37 -4.92
N ILE A 261 4.28 16.15 -6.08
CA ILE A 261 3.02 15.41 -6.18
C ILE A 261 3.28 13.91 -6.37
N PHE A 262 2.62 13.10 -5.53
CA PHE A 262 2.61 11.64 -5.57
C PHE A 262 1.16 11.16 -5.62
N THR A 263 0.94 9.91 -6.03
CA THR A 263 -0.39 9.30 -5.93
C THR A 263 -0.81 9.17 -4.46
N PRO A 264 -2.12 9.10 -4.16
CA PRO A 264 -2.59 8.87 -2.79
C PRO A 264 -1.92 7.64 -2.18
N GLN A 265 -1.65 7.68 -0.86
CA GLN A 265 -1.09 6.50 -0.19
C GLN A 265 -2.14 5.38 -0.18
N PRO A 266 -1.71 4.11 -0.29
CA PRO A 266 -2.60 2.99 -0.06
C PRO A 266 -3.26 3.10 1.32
N GLY A 267 -4.49 2.62 1.41
CA GLY A 267 -5.26 2.59 2.65
C GLY A 267 -4.62 1.77 3.77
N SER A 268 -5.09 1.96 5.00
CA SER A 268 -4.54 1.29 6.20
C SER A 268 -4.64 -0.24 6.18
N ALA A 269 -5.54 -0.80 5.37
CA ALA A 269 -5.64 -2.24 5.16
C ALA A 269 -4.49 -2.81 4.31
N ARG A 270 -3.97 -2.04 3.36
CA ARG A 270 -2.78 -2.39 2.56
C ARG A 270 -1.50 -1.96 3.27
N LEU A 271 -1.52 -0.83 3.98
CA LEU A 271 -0.34 -0.23 4.59
C LEU A 271 -0.48 -0.14 6.12
N ASN A 272 0.20 -1.02 6.85
CA ASN A 272 0.24 -0.95 8.31
C ASN A 272 1.00 0.31 8.80
N PRO A 273 0.83 0.73 10.07
CA PRO A 273 1.44 1.97 10.58
C PRO A 273 2.97 2.04 10.43
N ALA A 274 3.69 0.94 10.65
CA ALA A 274 5.14 0.88 10.49
C ALA A 274 5.56 1.10 9.02
N ARG A 275 4.87 0.45 8.08
CA ARG A 275 5.10 0.62 6.64
C ARG A 275 4.67 1.99 6.14
N ARG A 276 3.71 2.65 6.79
CA ARG A 276 3.35 4.03 6.50
C ARG A 276 4.53 4.98 6.69
N GLU A 277 5.26 4.83 7.79
CA GLU A 277 6.46 5.63 8.03
C GLU A 277 7.54 5.37 6.96
N ILE A 278 7.77 4.11 6.61
CA ILE A 278 8.72 3.72 5.54
C ILE A 278 8.29 4.32 4.19
N TYR A 279 6.99 4.28 3.88
CA TYR A 279 6.45 4.83 2.65
C TYR A 279 6.61 6.36 2.59
N GLU A 280 6.38 7.06 3.70
CA GLU A 280 6.60 8.50 3.80
C GLU A 280 8.07 8.87 3.62
N LYS A 281 9.01 8.10 4.22
CA LYS A 281 10.46 8.24 3.98
C LYS A 281 10.79 8.05 2.50
N ALA A 282 10.19 7.06 1.86
CA ALA A 282 10.39 6.77 0.44
C ALA A 282 9.89 7.91 -0.47
N MET A 283 8.69 8.44 -0.21
CA MET A 283 8.16 9.60 -0.95
C MET A 283 9.05 10.83 -0.77
N ALA A 284 9.48 11.13 0.46
CA ALA A 284 10.39 12.24 0.73
C ALA A 284 11.74 12.06 0.01
N LEU A 285 12.26 10.84 -0.09
CA LEU A 285 13.50 10.54 -0.79
C LEU A 285 13.33 10.69 -2.31
N ALA A 286 12.23 10.18 -2.85
CA ALA A 286 11.89 10.36 -4.26
C ALA A 286 11.72 11.84 -4.62
N ALA A 287 11.07 12.64 -3.77
CA ALA A 287 10.94 14.08 -3.92
C ALA A 287 12.31 14.79 -3.90
N ALA A 288 13.18 14.41 -2.97
CA ALA A 288 14.54 14.93 -2.87
C ALA A 288 15.33 14.65 -4.17
N VAL A 289 15.26 13.44 -4.70
CA VAL A 289 15.93 13.09 -5.97
C VAL A 289 15.31 13.85 -7.15
N ARG A 290 13.98 13.95 -7.22
CA ARG A 290 13.26 14.70 -8.27
C ARG A 290 13.58 16.19 -8.25
N LYS A 291 13.81 16.77 -7.07
CA LYS A 291 14.29 18.15 -6.94
C LYS A 291 15.59 18.34 -7.71
N GLY A 292 16.61 17.51 -7.48
CA GLY A 292 17.88 17.64 -8.19
C GLY A 292 17.82 17.24 -9.67
N GLU A 293 16.81 16.49 -10.10
CA GLU A 293 16.61 16.13 -11.50
C GLU A 293 15.91 17.24 -12.31
N LEU A 294 14.80 17.75 -11.78
CA LEU A 294 13.86 18.62 -12.48
C LEU A 294 14.03 20.11 -12.14
N LEU A 295 14.55 20.40 -10.95
CA LEU A 295 14.79 21.75 -10.44
C LEU A 295 16.20 21.89 -9.83
N PRO A 296 17.27 21.54 -10.57
CA PRO A 296 18.63 21.72 -10.07
C PRO A 296 19.01 23.20 -10.00
N GLU A 297 19.73 23.61 -8.96
CA GLU A 297 20.33 24.95 -8.94
C GLU A 297 21.71 24.93 -9.62
N ALA A 298 22.57 23.98 -9.25
CA ALA A 298 23.92 23.80 -9.76
C ALA A 298 24.26 22.32 -10.05
N TYR A 299 23.67 21.36 -9.32
CA TYR A 299 24.04 19.94 -9.36
C TYR A 299 22.91 19.07 -9.90
N ARG A 300 22.82 18.96 -11.24
CA ARG A 300 21.79 18.19 -11.90
C ARG A 300 21.97 16.68 -11.76
N ILE A 301 20.94 16.01 -11.24
CA ILE A 301 20.80 14.55 -11.27
C ILE A 301 20.33 14.15 -12.67
N ARG A 302 21.18 13.41 -13.39
CA ARG A 302 20.85 12.91 -14.74
C ARG A 302 20.15 11.56 -14.73
N ASN A 303 20.46 10.72 -13.76
CA ASN A 303 19.89 9.39 -13.63
C ASN A 303 19.49 9.13 -12.17
N PRO A 304 18.21 9.40 -11.81
CA PRO A 304 17.67 9.15 -10.47
C PRO A 304 17.82 7.71 -9.99
N GLN A 305 17.60 6.73 -10.88
CA GLN A 305 17.66 5.30 -10.54
C GLN A 305 19.09 4.87 -10.20
N ALA A 306 20.07 5.30 -11.00
CA ALA A 306 21.48 5.02 -10.74
C ALA A 306 21.97 5.69 -9.45
N LEU A 307 21.47 6.90 -9.15
CA LEU A 307 21.78 7.58 -7.89
C LEU A 307 21.29 6.77 -6.69
N LEU A 308 20.03 6.33 -6.69
CA LEU A 308 19.48 5.53 -5.59
C LEU A 308 20.14 4.15 -5.50
N ALA A 309 20.46 3.50 -6.62
CA ALA A 309 21.22 2.25 -6.61
C ALA A 309 22.62 2.44 -5.99
N SER A 310 23.32 3.52 -6.36
CA SER A 310 24.60 3.86 -5.75
C SER A 310 24.45 4.22 -4.27
N PHE A 311 23.36 4.87 -3.86
CA PHE A 311 23.11 5.23 -2.47
C PHE A 311 22.89 3.99 -1.61
N GLN A 312 22.11 3.04 -2.11
CA GLN A 312 21.86 1.75 -1.46
C GLN A 312 23.17 0.96 -1.24
N GLN A 313 24.05 0.93 -2.25
CA GLN A 313 25.32 0.20 -2.17
C GLN A 313 26.38 0.90 -1.32
N LYS A 314 26.58 2.20 -1.55
CA LYS A 314 27.67 2.97 -0.91
C LYS A 314 27.28 3.54 0.45
N LYS A 315 25.98 3.59 0.77
CA LYS A 315 25.42 4.16 1.99
C LYS A 315 25.69 5.65 2.18
N PHE A 316 26.15 6.36 1.14
CA PHE A 316 26.26 7.82 1.15
C PHE A 316 26.08 8.42 -0.24
N LEU A 317 25.63 9.68 -0.27
CA LEU A 317 25.60 10.55 -1.42
C LEU A 317 26.75 11.55 -1.33
N ARG A 318 27.44 11.75 -2.46
CA ARG A 318 28.59 12.66 -2.55
C ARG A 318 28.21 14.09 -2.20
N ALA A 319 29.20 14.81 -1.65
CA ALA A 319 29.01 16.17 -1.18
C ALA A 319 28.60 17.12 -2.32
N ASN A 320 27.60 17.95 -2.06
CA ASN A 320 27.28 19.11 -2.90
C ASN A 320 26.66 20.22 -2.03
N THR A 321 26.51 21.42 -2.60
CA THR A 321 25.98 22.59 -1.86
C THR A 321 24.46 22.54 -1.67
N GLU A 322 23.74 21.77 -2.49
CA GLU A 322 22.28 21.63 -2.42
C GLU A 322 21.84 20.58 -1.40
N ALA A 323 22.72 19.61 -1.09
CA ALA A 323 22.43 18.43 -0.29
C ALA A 323 21.84 18.78 1.08
N THR A 324 22.31 19.88 1.68
CA THR A 324 21.83 20.38 2.98
C THR A 324 20.32 20.65 2.96
N HIS A 325 19.81 21.25 1.88
CA HIS A 325 18.39 21.59 1.75
C HIS A 325 17.59 20.43 1.17
N GLN A 326 18.17 19.76 0.16
CA GLN A 326 17.57 18.64 -0.55
C GLN A 326 17.27 17.44 0.37
N TYR A 327 18.15 17.12 1.31
CA TYR A 327 18.02 15.94 2.18
C TYR A 327 17.75 16.29 3.66
N LYS A 328 17.42 17.56 3.97
CA LYS A 328 17.15 18.01 5.35
C LYS A 328 16.03 17.20 6.00
N ASN A 329 14.90 17.08 5.31
CA ASN A 329 13.72 16.39 5.84
C ASN A 329 14.01 14.91 6.08
N LEU A 330 14.80 14.28 5.20
CA LEU A 330 15.21 12.88 5.37
C LEU A 330 16.08 12.67 6.61
N SER A 331 16.81 13.70 7.04
CA SER A 331 17.55 13.65 8.31
C SER A 331 16.62 13.73 9.51
N VAL A 332 15.56 14.54 9.42
CA VAL A 332 14.51 14.63 10.47
C VAL A 332 13.72 13.32 10.57
N MET A 333 13.46 12.68 9.42
CA MET A 333 12.77 11.39 9.34
C MET A 333 13.67 10.18 9.64
N ASN A 334 14.89 10.39 10.15
CA ASN A 334 15.84 9.33 10.50
C ASN A 334 16.19 8.36 9.34
N LEU A 335 16.06 8.79 8.08
CA LEU A 335 16.54 8.00 6.94
C LEU A 335 18.07 8.11 6.81
N GLY A 336 18.63 9.27 7.10
CA GLY A 336 20.07 9.50 7.02
C GLY A 336 20.54 10.67 7.86
N LYS A 337 21.82 11.01 7.74
CA LYS A 337 22.45 12.13 8.45
C LYS A 337 23.21 12.98 7.46
N LEU A 338 23.02 14.29 7.54
CA LEU A 338 23.83 15.26 6.83
C LEU A 338 25.17 15.47 7.53
N ARG A 339 26.27 15.24 6.83
CA ARG A 339 27.64 15.52 7.28
C ARG A 339 28.20 16.71 6.52
N LYS A 340 28.49 17.80 7.22
CA LYS A 340 29.15 18.98 6.62
C LYS A 340 30.62 18.65 6.32
N VAL A 341 31.05 18.93 5.09
CA VAL A 341 32.44 18.72 4.62
C VAL A 341 33.22 20.04 4.53
N GLY A 342 32.54 21.18 4.71
CA GLY A 342 33.13 22.52 4.64
C GLY A 342 32.71 23.28 3.37
N GLY A 343 32.87 24.60 3.37
CA GLY A 343 32.56 25.44 2.18
C GLY A 343 31.10 25.40 1.71
N GLY A 344 30.15 25.07 2.60
CA GLY A 344 28.73 24.89 2.25
C GLY A 344 28.37 23.52 1.66
N PHE A 345 29.34 22.62 1.51
CA PHE A 345 29.11 21.26 1.02
C PHE A 345 28.69 20.33 2.16
N SER A 346 27.69 19.49 1.87
CA SER A 346 27.24 18.42 2.77
C SER A 346 27.11 17.10 2.03
N GLU A 347 27.53 16.02 2.68
CA GLU A 347 27.23 14.64 2.29
C GLU A 347 25.97 14.17 3.01
N PHE A 348 25.24 13.25 2.39
CA PHE A 348 24.11 12.58 3.04
C PHE A 348 24.45 11.10 3.24
N HIS A 349 24.52 10.66 4.49
CA HIS A 349 24.89 9.30 4.88
C HIS A 349 23.64 8.55 5.33
N LEU A 350 23.43 7.33 4.83
CA LEU A 350 22.33 6.46 5.21
C LEU A 350 22.48 6.02 6.66
N ILE A 351 21.38 6.01 7.42
CA ILE A 351 21.31 5.27 8.68
C ILE A 351 21.03 3.82 8.30
N ASP A 352 22.02 2.95 8.54
CA ASP A 352 22.07 1.58 8.04
C ASP A 352 21.18 0.63 8.85
N ILE A 353 19.88 0.70 8.58
CA ILE A 353 18.83 -0.17 9.13
C ILE A 353 17.91 -0.65 8.00
N ASP A 354 17.30 -1.83 8.17
CA ASP A 354 16.51 -2.48 7.12
C ASP A 354 15.34 -1.62 6.62
N GLU A 355 14.67 -0.91 7.52
CA GLU A 355 13.57 0.01 7.18
C GLU A 355 14.00 1.08 6.16
N ASN A 356 15.22 1.59 6.28
CA ASN A 356 15.74 2.63 5.38
C ASN A 356 16.18 2.04 4.04
N HIS A 357 16.68 0.80 4.02
CA HIS A 357 16.92 0.08 2.77
C HIS A 357 15.62 -0.18 2.00
N GLU A 358 14.55 -0.54 2.71
CA GLU A 358 13.23 -0.71 2.12
C GLU A 358 12.67 0.63 1.60
N ALA A 359 12.84 1.73 2.34
CA ALA A 359 12.46 3.06 1.86
C ALA A 359 13.18 3.43 0.54
N ILE A 360 14.46 3.07 0.39
CA ILE A 360 15.20 3.28 -0.88
C ILE A 360 14.62 2.42 -2.01
N LYS A 361 14.28 1.16 -1.74
CA LYS A 361 13.66 0.25 -2.72
C LYS A 361 12.32 0.78 -3.21
N ILE A 362 11.45 1.23 -2.29
CA ILE A 362 10.16 1.85 -2.62
C ILE A 362 10.38 3.14 -3.40
N ALA A 363 11.32 4.00 -3.00
CA ALA A 363 11.62 5.24 -3.73
C ALA A 363 12.04 4.96 -5.19
N LYS A 364 12.83 3.90 -5.45
CA LYS A 364 13.18 3.46 -6.81
C LYS A 364 11.93 3.04 -7.60
N GLN A 365 11.01 2.31 -6.99
CA GLN A 365 9.75 1.89 -7.62
C GLN A 365 8.87 3.10 -7.98
N LEU A 366 8.69 4.04 -7.03
CA LEU A 366 7.93 5.28 -7.26
C LEU A 366 8.51 6.09 -8.42
N LEU A 367 9.84 6.25 -8.48
CA LEU A 367 10.51 6.97 -9.56
C LEU A 367 10.42 6.26 -10.92
N ALA A 368 10.26 4.93 -10.92
CA ALA A 368 10.03 4.14 -12.12
C ALA A 368 8.55 4.17 -12.59
N GLY A 369 7.66 4.83 -11.84
CA GLY A 369 6.22 4.87 -12.12
C GLY A 369 5.49 3.57 -11.81
N ARG A 370 6.07 2.71 -10.96
CA ARG A 370 5.40 1.51 -10.45
C ARG A 370 4.60 1.88 -9.21
N THR A 371 3.33 1.47 -9.18
CA THR A 371 2.41 1.63 -8.04
C THR A 371 2.26 0.35 -7.22
N ASP A 372 2.73 -0.77 -7.76
CA ASP A 372 2.65 -2.08 -7.12
C ASP A 372 3.82 -2.21 -6.14
N ILE A 373 3.65 -1.55 -5.00
CA ILE A 373 4.50 -1.77 -3.84
C ILE A 373 4.00 -3.07 -3.22
N ASP A 374 4.90 -3.99 -2.89
CA ASP A 374 4.59 -5.25 -2.20
C ASP A 374 4.14 -4.96 -0.75
N THR A 375 3.04 -4.21 -0.59
CA THR A 375 2.49 -3.78 0.69
C THR A 375 1.93 -4.97 1.48
N ASN A 376 1.65 -6.08 0.79
CA ASN A 376 0.97 -7.26 1.30
C ASN A 376 1.86 -8.24 2.09
N ILE A 377 3.18 -7.99 2.15
CA ILE A 377 4.11 -8.79 2.93
C ILE A 377 4.17 -8.25 4.37
N ASP A 378 4.02 -9.10 5.39
CA ASP A 378 4.23 -8.72 6.79
C ASP A 378 5.60 -9.23 7.29
N PRO A 379 6.57 -8.34 7.57
CA PRO A 379 7.88 -8.74 8.09
C PRO A 379 7.81 -9.50 9.41
N ASN A 380 6.83 -9.20 10.27
CA ASN A 380 6.66 -9.92 11.53
C ASN A 380 6.15 -11.35 11.27
N ALA A 381 5.38 -11.55 10.19
CA ALA A 381 4.97 -12.88 9.78
C ALA A 381 6.17 -13.70 9.33
N ILE A 382 7.07 -13.12 8.52
CA ILE A 382 8.32 -13.77 8.10
C ILE A 382 9.16 -14.18 9.32
N ILE A 383 9.39 -13.25 10.25
CA ILE A 383 10.14 -13.55 11.48
C ILE A 383 9.47 -14.69 12.24
N THR A 384 8.16 -14.61 12.46
CA THR A 384 7.39 -15.62 13.18
C THR A 384 7.46 -17.00 12.52
N LEU A 385 7.33 -17.08 11.20
CA LEU A 385 7.38 -18.33 10.45
C LEU A 385 8.79 -18.96 10.45
N SER A 386 9.83 -18.16 10.59
CA SER A 386 11.22 -18.61 10.71
C SER A 386 11.68 -18.89 12.16
N SER A 387 10.84 -18.62 13.15
CA SER A 387 11.16 -18.75 14.59
C SER A 387 10.74 -20.10 15.16
N ASP A 388 11.07 -20.35 16.43
CA ASP A 388 10.61 -21.55 17.16
C ASP A 388 9.18 -21.39 17.73
N GLU A 389 8.55 -22.51 18.08
CA GLU A 389 7.15 -22.53 18.53
C GLU A 389 6.91 -21.70 19.81
N GLU A 390 7.90 -21.65 20.72
CA GLU A 390 7.79 -20.87 21.95
C GLU A 390 7.77 -19.36 21.69
N TYR A 391 8.64 -18.87 20.79
CA TYR A 391 8.62 -17.47 20.38
C TYR A 391 7.29 -17.09 19.73
N VAL A 392 6.77 -17.95 18.84
CA VAL A 392 5.48 -17.73 18.17
C VAL A 392 4.34 -17.65 19.17
N ARG A 393 4.29 -18.55 20.17
CA ARG A 393 3.29 -18.51 21.26
C ARG A 393 3.36 -17.21 22.06
N SER A 394 4.57 -16.72 22.35
CA SER A 394 4.78 -15.45 23.05
C SER A 394 4.23 -14.27 22.24
N GLN A 395 4.56 -14.19 20.94
CA GLN A 395 4.10 -13.12 20.05
C GLN A 395 2.57 -13.13 19.90
N ILE A 396 1.98 -14.31 19.67
CA ILE A 396 0.53 -14.46 19.54
C ILE A 396 -0.18 -14.06 20.83
N SER A 397 0.37 -14.41 21.99
CA SER A 397 -0.18 -14.01 23.28
C SER A 397 -0.17 -12.48 23.43
N ARG A 398 0.91 -11.81 23.04
CA ARG A 398 0.96 -10.32 23.02
C ARG A 398 -0.08 -9.73 22.06
N MET A 399 -0.21 -10.27 20.85
CA MET A 399 -1.20 -9.81 19.87
C MET A 399 -2.63 -10.04 20.35
N THR A 400 -2.90 -11.18 20.98
CA THR A 400 -4.22 -11.51 21.54
C THR A 400 -4.58 -10.55 22.67
N VAL A 401 -3.64 -10.26 23.58
CA VAL A 401 -3.81 -9.25 24.63
C VAL A 401 -4.01 -7.86 24.04
N ALA A 402 -3.24 -7.47 23.02
CA ALA A 402 -3.40 -6.18 22.35
C ALA A 402 -4.76 -6.05 21.63
N ALA A 403 -5.26 -7.13 21.01
CA ALA A 403 -6.55 -7.16 20.34
C ALA A 403 -7.74 -7.20 21.31
N SER A 404 -7.53 -7.73 22.52
CA SER A 404 -8.53 -7.78 23.60
C SER A 404 -8.41 -6.63 24.60
N ALA A 405 -7.40 -5.77 24.47
CA ALA A 405 -7.27 -4.55 25.24
C ALA A 405 -8.45 -3.63 24.91
N THR A 406 -9.42 -3.61 25.82
CA THR A 406 -10.54 -2.67 25.83
C THR A 406 -10.00 -1.25 25.67
N ILE A 407 -10.72 -0.41 24.93
CA ILE A 407 -10.44 1.02 24.82
C ILE A 407 -10.39 1.60 26.25
N ILE A 408 -9.17 1.80 26.76
CA ILE A 408 -8.94 2.46 28.03
C ILE A 408 -9.45 3.90 27.84
N SER A 409 -10.42 4.31 28.66
CA SER A 409 -10.92 5.70 28.62
C SER A 409 -9.77 6.66 28.85
N ASP A 410 -9.86 7.88 28.32
CA ASP A 410 -8.80 8.88 28.49
C ASP A 410 -8.56 9.26 29.97
N GLU A 411 -9.52 9.00 30.86
CA GLU A 411 -9.35 9.08 32.32
C GLU A 411 -8.43 7.98 32.86
N SER A 412 -8.65 6.73 32.48
CA SER A 412 -7.82 5.61 32.93
C SER A 412 -6.38 5.66 32.37
N LYS A 413 -6.16 6.31 31.22
CA LYS A 413 -4.80 6.61 30.73
C LYS A 413 -4.07 7.62 31.61
N LYS A 414 -4.76 8.67 32.08
CA LYS A 414 -4.18 9.68 32.98
C LYS A 414 -3.85 9.10 34.36
N GLU A 415 -4.67 8.18 34.88
CA GLU A 415 -4.37 7.48 36.14
C GLU A 415 -3.16 6.55 36.02
N LEU A 416 -3.01 5.85 34.89
CA LEU A 416 -1.83 5.03 34.61
C LEU A 416 -0.54 5.87 34.48
N GLU A 417 -0.61 7.04 33.84
CA GLU A 417 0.52 7.97 33.76
C GLU A 417 0.93 8.51 35.13
N GLN A 418 -0.02 8.71 36.05
CA GLN A 418 0.28 9.10 37.44
C GLN A 418 0.90 7.96 38.27
N LEU A 419 0.54 6.70 38.00
CA LEU A 419 1.11 5.53 38.67
C LEU A 419 2.58 5.27 38.29
N TRP A 420 3.02 5.73 37.12
CA TRP A 420 4.39 5.54 36.61
C TRP A 420 5.36 6.67 37.01
N LEU A 421 4.85 7.68 37.72
CA LEU A 421 5.61 8.81 38.24
C LEU A 421 6.07 8.61 39.71
N PHE A 422 5.89 7.41 40.27
CA PHE A 422 6.39 7.01 41.59
C PHE A 422 7.59 6.06 41.49
#